data_AF-A0A1S8WTQ4-F1
#
_entry.id   AF-A0A1S8WTQ4-F1
#
_cell.length_a   1.000
_cell.length_b   1.000
_cell.length_c   1.000
_cell.angle_alpha   90.00
_cell.angle_beta   90.00
_cell.angle_gamma   90.00
#
_symmetry.space_group_name_H-M   'P 1'
#
loop_
_entity.id
_entity.type
_entity.pdbx_description
1 polymer ?
#
loop_
_entity_poly.entity_id
_entity_poly.type
_entity_poly.pdbx_seq_one_letter_code
_entity_poly.pdbx_strand_id
1 'polypeptide(L)'
;MDYTVPAHLFQQADRVLVVWSSQNQPTTEAMNALQESVKNHVTELHMENLERISHESSALSAHERHYSLILCGWPVPLSSGTTSFELLSSLAPCLKPGGRLIGRENVSQCDNIKKMIQLSGFVEFSQ
;
A
#
# COMPACT_ATOMS: atom_id res chain seq x y z
N MET A 1 19.14 -1.94 6.16
CA MET A 1 17.74 -2.33 5.91
C MET A 1 17.51 -2.30 4.42
N ASP A 2 16.70 -3.21 3.90
CA ASP A 2 16.30 -3.18 2.49
C ASP A 2 15.05 -2.30 2.33
N TYR A 3 15.22 -1.17 1.63
CA TYR A 3 14.16 -0.21 1.35
C TYR A 3 13.47 -0.47 0.00
N THR A 4 13.96 -1.47 -0.74
CA THR A 4 13.48 -1.78 -2.08
C THR A 4 12.25 -2.68 -2.04
N VAL A 5 11.46 -2.60 -3.09
CA VAL A 5 10.33 -3.52 -3.31
C VAL A 5 10.79 -4.61 -4.28
N PRO A 6 10.55 -5.89 -4.00
CA PRO A 6 10.92 -6.97 -4.90
C PRO A 6 10.32 -6.77 -6.31
N ALA A 7 11.17 -6.78 -7.33
CA ALA A 7 10.77 -6.45 -8.70
C ALA A 7 9.67 -7.38 -9.27
N HIS A 8 9.62 -8.64 -8.83
CA HIS A 8 8.61 -9.62 -9.25
C HIS A 8 7.18 -9.27 -8.83
N LEU A 9 7.00 -8.30 -7.92
CA LEU A 9 5.67 -7.82 -7.54
C LEU A 9 5.05 -6.93 -8.62
N PHE A 10 5.87 -6.34 -9.50
CA PHE A 10 5.43 -5.40 -10.52
C PHE A 10 5.18 -6.04 -11.87
N GLN A 11 4.24 -5.46 -12.60
CA GLN A 11 4.06 -5.61 -14.03
C GLN A 11 4.35 -4.27 -14.71
N GLN A 12 4.93 -4.27 -15.91
CA GLN A 12 5.37 -3.04 -16.58
C GLN A 12 4.22 -2.02 -16.79
N ALA A 13 2.99 -2.52 -16.94
CA ALA A 13 1.78 -1.71 -17.09
C ALA A 13 1.14 -1.28 -15.76
N ASP A 14 1.79 -1.53 -14.62
CA ASP A 14 1.23 -1.21 -13.32
C ASP A 14 1.16 0.30 -13.09
N ARG A 15 0.05 0.72 -12.46
CA ARG A 15 -0.10 2.03 -11.83
C ARG A 15 -0.12 1.79 -10.33
N VAL A 16 0.92 2.25 -9.64
CA VAL A 16 1.19 1.88 -8.26
C VAL A 16 0.92 3.05 -7.32
N LEU A 17 0.16 2.78 -6.27
CA LEU A 17 0.06 3.65 -5.10
C LEU A 17 0.87 3.05 -3.95
N VAL A 18 1.82 3.81 -3.43
CA VAL A 18 2.57 3.46 -2.22
C VAL A 18 1.99 4.22 -1.04
N VAL A 19 1.49 3.50 -0.05
CA VAL A 19 0.99 4.06 1.21
C VAL A 19 2.06 3.90 2.30
N TRP A 20 2.53 5.04 2.79
CA TRP A 20 3.59 5.12 3.81
C TRP A 20 3.09 5.87 5.05
N SER A 21 3.69 5.61 6.22
CA SER A 21 3.30 6.25 7.48
C SER A 21 4.41 7.16 8.00
N SER A 22 4.04 8.37 8.41
CA SER A 22 4.95 9.33 9.06
C SER A 22 5.33 8.90 10.48
N GLN A 23 4.47 8.11 11.15
CA GLN A 23 4.73 7.57 12.48
C GLN A 23 5.96 6.67 12.52
N ASN A 24 6.26 6.01 11.40
CA ASN A 24 7.42 5.14 11.24
C ASN A 24 8.70 5.89 10.84
N GLN A 25 8.64 7.22 10.72
CA GLN A 25 9.77 8.13 10.47
C GLN A 25 10.71 7.64 9.35
N PRO A 26 10.21 7.41 8.12
CA PRO A 26 11.07 7.03 7.01
C PRO A 26 12.06 8.16 6.72
N THR A 27 13.34 7.82 6.52
CA THR A 27 14.35 8.82 6.13
C THR A 27 14.17 9.24 4.68
N THR A 28 14.68 10.42 4.33
CA THR A 28 14.65 10.93 2.95
C THR A 28 15.37 9.96 1.99
N GLU A 29 16.48 9.37 2.43
CA GLU A 29 17.24 8.39 1.65
C GLU A 29 16.42 7.12 1.40
N ALA A 30 15.67 6.65 2.39
CA ALA A 30 14.81 5.48 2.27
C ALA A 30 13.65 5.74 1.29
N MET A 31 13.05 6.92 1.33
CA MET A 31 11.99 7.33 0.40
C MET A 31 12.52 7.44 -1.03
N ASN A 32 13.69 8.05 -1.22
CA ASN A 32 14.33 8.15 -2.53
C ASN A 32 14.68 6.76 -3.09
N ALA A 33 15.28 5.89 -2.27
CA ALA A 33 15.60 4.52 -2.68
C ALA A 33 14.36 3.73 -3.08
N LEU A 34 13.26 3.89 -2.34
CA LEU A 34 11.98 3.28 -2.67
C LEU A 34 11.45 3.79 -4.03
N GLN A 35 11.40 5.10 -4.23
CA GLN A 35 10.95 5.69 -5.49
C GLN A 35 11.75 5.17 -6.69
N GLU A 36 13.08 5.16 -6.58
CA GLU A 36 13.97 4.62 -7.61
C GLU A 36 13.72 3.13 -7.88
N SER A 37 13.47 2.35 -6.83
CA SER A 37 13.20 0.91 -6.96
C SER A 37 11.89 0.61 -7.69
N VAL A 38 10.88 1.48 -7.56
CA VAL A 38 9.55 1.25 -8.14
C VAL A 38 9.41 1.88 -9.51
N LYS A 39 9.85 3.14 -9.68
CA LYS A 39 9.59 3.93 -10.90
C LYS A 39 10.05 3.27 -12.21
N ASN A 40 11.10 2.43 -12.13
CA ASN A 40 11.68 1.77 -13.29
C ASN A 40 10.89 0.52 -13.73
N HIS A 41 9.92 0.07 -12.92
CA HIS A 41 9.16 -1.15 -13.15
C HIS A 41 7.68 -0.89 -13.47
N VAL A 42 7.22 0.36 -13.41
CA VAL A 42 5.80 0.72 -13.42
C VAL A 42 5.54 1.87 -14.40
N THR A 43 4.31 1.99 -14.87
CA THR A 43 3.89 3.10 -15.75
C THR A 43 3.66 4.39 -14.96
N GLU A 44 3.16 4.26 -13.73
CA GLU A 44 2.84 5.40 -12.87
C GLU A 44 3.12 5.03 -11.42
N LEU A 45 3.70 5.97 -10.67
CA LEU A 45 3.97 5.85 -9.24
C LEU A 45 3.39 7.05 -8.51
N HIS A 46 2.49 6.80 -7.57
CA HIS A 46 2.02 7.77 -6.60
C HIS A 46 2.39 7.31 -5.19
N MET A 47 2.78 8.25 -4.33
CA MET A 47 3.04 7.99 -2.92
C MET A 47 2.11 8.82 -2.08
N GLU A 48 1.46 8.19 -1.12
CA GLU A 48 0.51 8.84 -0.24
C GLU A 48 0.78 8.52 1.23
N ASN A 49 0.56 9.53 2.06
CA ASN A 49 0.70 9.41 3.49
C ASN A 49 -0.57 8.80 4.11
N LEU A 50 -0.38 7.77 4.92
CA LEU A 50 -1.44 7.04 5.61
C LEU A 50 -2.27 7.95 6.54
N GLU A 51 -1.61 8.84 7.29
CA GLU A 51 -2.30 9.74 8.20
C GLU A 51 -3.19 10.71 7.41
N ARG A 52 -2.75 11.17 6.23
CA ARG A 52 -3.59 11.98 5.33
C ARG A 52 -4.82 11.22 4.85
N ILE A 53 -4.67 9.95 4.43
CA ILE A 53 -5.81 9.11 4.02
C ILE A 53 -6.80 8.94 5.18
N SER A 54 -6.29 8.77 6.39
CA SER A 54 -7.11 8.55 7.59
C SER A 54 -7.86 9.81 8.02
N HIS A 55 -7.30 11.00 7.80
CA HIS A 55 -7.90 12.27 8.20
C HIS A 55 -8.75 12.91 7.10
N GLU A 56 -8.42 12.71 5.82
CA GLU A 56 -9.08 13.34 4.68
C GLU A 56 -9.77 12.29 3.81
N SER A 57 -11.09 12.16 3.94
CA SER A 57 -11.88 11.23 3.14
C SER A 57 -11.80 11.48 1.62
N SER A 58 -11.37 12.67 1.20
CA SER A 58 -11.16 13.03 -0.20
C SER A 58 -9.73 12.79 -0.70
N ALA A 59 -8.80 12.32 0.14
CA ALA A 59 -7.40 12.16 -0.25
C ALA A 59 -7.24 11.25 -1.48
N LEU A 60 -8.13 10.27 -1.63
CA LEU A 60 -8.09 9.28 -2.71
C LEU A 60 -9.28 9.36 -3.68
N SER A 61 -10.22 10.29 -3.50
CA SER A 61 -11.46 10.33 -4.29
C SER A 61 -11.22 10.60 -5.78
N ALA A 62 -10.15 11.34 -6.12
CA ALA A 62 -9.76 11.59 -7.50
C ALA A 62 -9.18 10.34 -8.22
N HIS A 63 -8.93 9.26 -7.48
CA HIS A 63 -8.22 8.07 -7.97
C HIS A 63 -9.07 6.80 -7.93
N GLU A 64 -10.40 6.93 -8.01
CA GLU A 64 -11.30 5.78 -8.10
C GLU A 64 -10.93 4.88 -9.29
N ARG A 65 -10.74 3.59 -9.04
CA ARG A 65 -10.36 2.54 -10.02
C ARG A 65 -9.14 2.86 -10.87
N HIS A 66 -8.22 3.69 -10.38
CA HIS A 66 -7.05 4.14 -11.13
C HIS A 66 -5.86 3.19 -11.01
N TYR A 67 -5.62 2.62 -9.82
CA TYR A 67 -4.42 1.84 -9.54
C TYR A 67 -4.61 0.35 -9.84
N SER A 68 -3.53 -0.31 -10.27
CA SER A 68 -3.49 -1.77 -10.41
C SER A 68 -2.82 -2.47 -9.23
N LEU A 69 -2.02 -1.74 -8.45
CA LEU A 69 -1.30 -2.24 -7.30
C LEU A 69 -1.23 -1.16 -6.21
N ILE A 70 -1.54 -1.55 -4.98
CA ILE A 70 -1.30 -0.74 -3.78
C ILE A 70 -0.25 -1.45 -2.93
N LEU A 71 0.80 -0.72 -2.54
CA LEU A 71 1.85 -1.18 -1.63
C LEU A 71 1.72 -0.44 -0.31
N CYS A 72 1.46 -1.14 0.79
CA CYS A 72 1.37 -0.54 2.12
C CYS A 72 2.59 -0.92 2.96
N GLY A 73 3.18 0.05 3.66
CA GLY A 73 4.26 -0.23 4.61
C GLY A 73 5.66 -0.30 4.00
N TRP A 74 5.89 0.46 2.93
CA TRP A 74 7.24 0.80 2.46
C TRP A 74 7.49 2.31 2.65
N PRO A 75 8.75 2.73 2.89
CA PRO A 75 9.97 1.92 2.99
C PRO A 75 10.17 1.28 4.35
N VAL A 76 9.29 1.57 5.33
CA VAL A 76 9.30 0.99 6.68
C VAL A 76 7.95 0.27 6.94
N PRO A 77 7.94 -0.99 7.43
CA PRO A 77 6.70 -1.72 7.72
C PRO A 77 5.75 -0.92 8.61
N LEU A 78 4.45 -1.02 8.38
CA LEU A 78 3.44 -0.40 9.24
C LEU A 78 3.51 -0.95 10.67
N SER A 79 3.10 -0.14 11.63
CA SER A 79 2.95 -0.58 13.02
C SER A 79 1.85 -1.64 13.14
N SER A 80 1.96 -2.54 14.11
CA SER A 80 0.95 -3.60 14.31
C SER A 80 -0.43 -2.99 14.60
N GLY A 81 -1.47 -3.54 13.97
CA GLY A 81 -2.85 -3.05 14.05
C GLY A 81 -3.20 -1.93 13.06
N THR A 82 -2.27 -1.51 12.19
CA THR A 82 -2.53 -0.43 11.22
C THR A 82 -3.39 -0.90 10.05
N THR A 83 -3.25 -2.16 9.63
CA THR A 83 -4.10 -2.73 8.58
C THR A 83 -5.49 -3.02 9.14
N SER A 84 -6.34 -1.99 9.16
CA SER A 84 -7.72 -2.05 9.63
C SER A 84 -8.73 -2.17 8.49
N PHE A 85 -9.97 -2.52 8.83
CA PHE A 85 -11.08 -2.54 7.88
C PHE A 85 -11.33 -1.15 7.25
N GLU A 86 -11.21 -0.07 8.02
CA GLU A 86 -11.42 1.30 7.55
C GLU A 86 -10.37 1.70 6.51
N LEU A 87 -9.10 1.36 6.75
CA LEU A 87 -8.02 1.61 5.80
C LEU A 87 -8.26 0.82 4.51
N LEU A 88 -8.50 -0.48 4.63
CA LEU A 88 -8.74 -1.35 3.47
C LEU A 88 -9.97 -0.89 2.68
N SER A 89 -11.03 -0.46 3.34
CA SER A 89 -12.25 0.06 2.70
C SER A 89 -12.04 1.42 2.03
N SER A 90 -11.08 2.21 2.51
CA SER A 90 -10.67 3.47 1.85
C SER A 90 -9.81 3.21 0.62
N LEU A 91 -9.00 2.16 0.63
CA LEU A 91 -8.08 1.80 -0.46
C LEU A 91 -8.75 0.98 -1.58
N ALA A 92 -9.72 0.12 -1.23
CA ALA A 92 -10.37 -0.78 -2.19
C ALA A 92 -10.99 -0.06 -3.40
N PRO A 93 -11.70 1.08 -3.25
CA PRO A 93 -12.27 1.81 -4.38
C PRO A 93 -11.23 2.36 -5.36
N CYS A 94 -9.99 2.55 -4.92
CA CYS A 94 -8.91 3.08 -5.75
C CYS A 94 -8.32 2.03 -6.70
N LEU A 95 -8.54 0.74 -6.41
CA LEU A 95 -8.08 -0.35 -7.25
C LEU A 95 -9.05 -0.58 -8.41
N LYS A 96 -8.48 -0.78 -9.59
CA LYS A 96 -9.23 -1.33 -10.73
C LYS A 96 -9.67 -2.78 -10.42
N PRO A 97 -10.70 -3.32 -11.09
CA PRO A 97 -11.05 -4.73 -10.98
C PRO A 97 -9.85 -5.64 -11.22
N GLY A 98 -9.62 -6.61 -10.32
CA GLY A 98 -8.45 -7.49 -10.34
C GLY A 98 -7.14 -6.86 -9.86
N GLY A 99 -7.19 -5.63 -9.33
CA GLY A 99 -6.06 -4.96 -8.70
C GLY A 99 -5.57 -5.69 -7.45
N ARG A 100 -4.32 -5.45 -7.09
CA ARG A 100 -3.61 -6.16 -6.03
C ARG A 100 -3.28 -5.21 -4.88
N LEU A 101 -3.32 -5.71 -3.65
CA LEU A 101 -2.84 -4.99 -2.47
C LEU A 101 -1.79 -5.86 -1.78
N ILE A 102 -0.63 -5.26 -1.48
CA ILE A 102 0.45 -5.93 -0.75
C ILE A 102 0.73 -5.10 0.49
N GLY A 103 0.47 -5.67 1.66
CA GLY A 103 0.72 -5.03 2.95
C GLY A 103 1.98 -5.57 3.61
N ARG A 104 2.79 -4.68 4.18
CA ARG A 104 3.93 -5.00 5.04
C ARG A 104 3.75 -4.35 6.41
N GLU A 105 3.56 -5.17 7.43
CA GLU A 105 3.24 -4.73 8.79
C GLU A 105 4.05 -5.54 9.81
N ASN A 106 4.40 -4.90 10.93
CA ASN A 106 5.06 -5.58 12.05
C ASN A 106 4.11 -6.59 12.70
N VAL A 107 4.48 -7.86 12.64
CA VAL A 107 3.61 -8.98 13.04
C VAL A 107 3.74 -9.23 14.55
N SER A 108 3.01 -8.47 15.36
CA SER A 108 2.84 -8.81 16.79
C SER A 108 1.44 -9.33 17.13
N GLN A 109 0.39 -8.99 16.35
CA GLN A 109 -0.97 -9.49 16.56
C GLN A 109 -1.71 -9.61 15.21
N CYS A 110 -1.85 -10.82 14.69
CA CYS A 110 -2.40 -11.08 13.35
C CYS A 110 -3.77 -11.79 13.37
N ASP A 111 -4.42 -11.88 14.53
CA ASP A 111 -5.54 -12.83 14.72
C ASP A 111 -6.84 -12.43 14.00
N ASN A 112 -6.95 -11.18 13.50
CA ASN A 112 -8.17 -10.70 12.83
C ASN A 112 -7.95 -10.07 11.44
N ILE A 113 -6.72 -10.02 10.92
CA ILE A 113 -6.45 -9.35 9.62
C ILE A 113 -7.19 -10.03 8.47
N LYS A 114 -7.30 -11.37 8.50
CA LYS A 114 -8.00 -12.16 7.47
C LYS A 114 -9.48 -11.80 7.39
N LYS A 115 -10.13 -11.56 8.53
CA LYS A 115 -11.54 -11.13 8.56
C LYS A 115 -11.70 -9.74 7.96
N MET A 116 -10.78 -8.82 8.28
CA MET A 116 -10.82 -7.46 7.75
C MET A 116 -10.61 -7.44 6.22
N ILE A 117 -9.65 -8.21 5.71
CA ILE A 117 -9.41 -8.41 4.28
C ILE A 117 -10.70 -8.89 3.57
N GLN A 118 -11.34 -9.94 4.11
CA GLN A 118 -12.56 -10.48 3.54
C GLN A 118 -13.73 -9.49 3.57
N LEU A 119 -13.94 -8.79 4.69
CA LEU A 119 -15.02 -7.81 4.82
C LEU A 119 -14.84 -6.62 3.87
N SER A 120 -13.60 -6.23 3.58
CA SER A 120 -13.28 -5.16 2.62
C SER A 120 -13.34 -5.62 1.15
N GLY A 121 -13.74 -6.87 0.89
CA GLY A 121 -13.90 -7.41 -0.47
C GLY A 121 -12.60 -7.91 -1.11
N PHE A 122 -11.51 -8.01 -0.36
CA PHE A 122 -10.27 -8.59 -0.83
C PHE A 122 -10.26 -10.11 -0.67
N VAL A 123 -9.54 -10.78 -1.57
CA VAL A 123 -9.30 -12.22 -1.53
C VAL A 123 -7.81 -12.46 -1.34
N GLU A 124 -7.46 -13.23 -0.31
CA GLU A 124 -6.07 -13.63 -0.06
C GLU A 124 -5.58 -14.49 -1.24
N PHE A 125 -4.48 -14.07 -1.86
CA PHE A 125 -3.78 -14.86 -2.89
C PHE A 125 -2.38 -15.18 -2.39
N SER A 126 -2.07 -16.47 -2.31
CA SER A 126 -0.71 -16.97 -2.10
C SER A 126 -0.10 -17.23 -3.47
N GLN A 127 1.03 -16.58 -3.77
CA GLN A 127 1.90 -16.96 -4.89
C GLN A 127 3.16 -17.61 -4.35
#